data_AF-A0A183UTQ4-F1
#
_entry.id   AF-A0A183UTQ4-F1
#
_cell.length_a   1.000
_cell.length_b   1.000
_cell.length_c   1.000
_cell.angle_alpha   90.00
_cell.angle_beta   90.00
_cell.angle_gamma   90.00
#
_symmetry.space_group_name_H-M   'P 1'
#
loop_
_entity.id
_entity.type
_entity.pdbx_description
1 polymer ?
#
loop_
_entity_poly.entity_id
_entity_poly.type
_entity_poly.pdbx_seq_one_letter_code
_entity_poly.pdbx_strand_id
1 'polypeptide(L)'
;MRGFVVAYSDNKVEDVAMRSILYITDKALNYPFWNQSRGMVIDQLLRFMGFRPEHLRPDAPSYIQATREPSVSMAPSFFDTQLQWPFDPESVTIPAEARNWYQLTQYCLARNNADIGAGQRAGLLTRWDAIKINSTYCPSRVVEADRRYGPCVVPRLHSTDRVDNSVKKTKI
;
A
#
# COMPACT_ATOMS: atom_id res chain seq x y z
N MET A 1 6.83 3.55 -24.65
CA MET A 1 6.93 4.72 -23.75
C MET A 1 6.91 4.22 -22.31
N ARG A 2 8.01 4.37 -21.58
CA ARG A 2 8.08 4.03 -20.14
C ARG A 2 7.63 5.26 -19.35
N GLY A 3 6.41 5.22 -18.83
CA GLY A 3 5.91 6.26 -17.94
C GLY A 3 6.49 6.09 -16.56
N PHE A 4 7.42 6.96 -16.17
CA PHE A 4 7.79 7.15 -14.78
C PHE A 4 6.65 7.90 -14.09
N VAL A 5 6.02 7.28 -13.09
CA VAL A 5 5.03 7.95 -12.23
C VAL A 5 5.81 8.61 -11.10
N VAL A 6 6.06 9.90 -11.26
CA VAL A 6 6.67 10.75 -10.23
C VAL A 6 5.64 11.81 -9.88
N ALA A 7 5.19 11.82 -8.63
CA ALA A 7 4.44 12.94 -8.09
C ALA A 7 5.45 14.06 -7.78
N TYR A 8 5.35 15.18 -8.48
CA TYR A 8 6.13 16.39 -8.20
C TYR A 8 5.32 17.32 -7.30
N SER A 9 5.99 18.04 -6.40
CA SER A 9 5.42 19.13 -5.62
C SER A 9 6.19 20.42 -5.93
N ASP A 10 5.52 21.45 -6.43
CA ASP A 10 6.08 22.81 -6.51
C ASP A 10 5.53 23.63 -5.34
N ASN A 11 6.42 24.22 -4.55
CA ASN A 11 6.07 25.12 -3.46
C ASN A 11 6.38 26.55 -3.92
N LYS A 12 5.44 27.17 -4.64
CA LYS A 12 5.52 28.60 -4.93
C LYS A 12 4.98 29.38 -3.73
N VAL A 13 5.86 30.13 -3.09
CA VAL A 13 5.49 31.16 -2.11
C VAL A 13 5.06 32.40 -2.92
N GLU A 14 3.77 32.49 -3.22
CA GLU A 14 3.17 33.77 -3.59
C GLU A 14 2.80 34.47 -2.27
N ASP A 15 3.11 35.77 -2.17
CA ASP A 15 3.27 36.62 -0.97
C ASP A 15 2.16 36.61 0.11
N VAL A 16 1.14 35.75 0.03
CA VAL A 16 0.06 35.61 1.02
C VAL A 16 -0.46 34.16 1.19
N ALA A 17 -0.03 33.17 0.39
CA ALA A 17 -0.56 31.79 0.50
C ALA A 17 0.46 30.70 0.13
N MET A 18 0.73 29.77 1.06
CA MET A 18 1.41 28.52 0.72
C MET A 18 0.48 27.67 -0.15
N ARG A 19 0.85 27.44 -1.42
CA ARG A 19 0.16 26.53 -2.33
C ARG A 19 1.01 25.31 -2.57
N SER A 20 0.39 24.13 -2.46
CA SER A 20 0.99 22.88 -2.89
C SER A 20 0.27 22.37 -4.13
N ILE A 21 1.01 22.20 -5.22
CA ILE A 21 0.48 21.64 -6.47
C ILE A 21 0.82 20.16 -6.53
N LEU A 22 -0.20 19.32 -6.72
CA LEU A 22 -0.05 17.89 -6.94
C LEU A 22 -0.32 17.56 -8.41
N TYR A 23 0.68 17.00 -9.08
CA TYR A 23 0.52 16.45 -10.42
C TYR A 23 0.04 15.00 -10.34
N ILE A 24 -1.20 14.77 -10.78
CA ILE A 24 -1.74 13.42 -10.98
C ILE A 24 -1.59 13.05 -12.45
N THR A 25 -1.10 11.84 -12.71
CA THR A 25 -0.94 11.32 -14.06
C THR A 25 -2.28 11.16 -14.78
N ASP A 26 -2.30 11.50 -16.06
CA ASP A 26 -3.46 11.28 -16.94
C ASP A 26 -3.93 9.83 -16.91
N LYS A 27 -2.98 8.87 -16.91
CA LYS A 27 -3.27 7.43 -16.75
C LYS A 27 -4.15 7.16 -15.53
N ALA A 28 -3.88 7.79 -14.38
CA ALA A 28 -4.63 7.54 -13.17
C ALA A 28 -6.05 8.13 -13.23
N LEU A 29 -6.22 9.29 -13.87
CA LEU A 29 -7.53 9.93 -14.03
C LEU A 29 -8.40 9.22 -15.08
N ASN A 30 -7.78 8.68 -16.14
CA ASN A 30 -8.46 8.12 -17.30
C ASN A 30 -8.32 6.60 -17.42
N TYR A 31 -7.97 5.90 -16.33
CA TYR A 31 -7.83 4.44 -16.38
C TYR A 31 -9.20 3.78 -16.62
N PRO A 32 -9.31 2.77 -17.50
CA PRO A 32 -10.61 2.18 -17.89
C PRO A 32 -11.42 1.57 -16.74
N PHE A 33 -10.74 1.15 -15.66
CA PHE A 33 -11.37 0.55 -14.49
C PHE A 33 -11.40 1.54 -13.33
N TRP A 34 -12.59 1.99 -12.96
CA TRP A 34 -12.81 3.00 -11.90
C TRP A 34 -12.06 2.71 -10.60
N ASN A 35 -12.14 1.49 -10.08
CA ASN A 35 -11.46 1.13 -8.83
C ASN A 35 -9.94 1.23 -8.95
N GLN A 36 -9.37 0.85 -10.11
CA GLN A 36 -7.93 0.95 -10.32
C GLN A 36 -7.50 2.39 -10.54
N SER A 37 -8.29 3.19 -11.27
CA SER A 37 -8.10 4.65 -11.38
C SER A 37 -8.02 5.28 -9.98
N ARG A 38 -9.02 5.01 -9.13
CA ARG A 38 -9.04 5.45 -7.73
C ARG A 38 -7.80 5.00 -6.96
N GLY A 39 -7.38 3.75 -7.12
CA GLY A 39 -6.16 3.22 -6.49
C GLY A 39 -4.88 3.94 -6.93
N MET A 40 -4.74 4.24 -8.23
CA MET A 40 -3.60 4.99 -8.76
C MET A 40 -3.58 6.44 -8.26
N VAL A 41 -4.75 7.06 -8.08
CA VAL A 41 -4.86 8.40 -7.49
C VAL A 41 -4.43 8.36 -6.01
N ILE A 42 -4.93 7.37 -5.24
CA ILE A 42 -4.53 7.18 -3.84
C ILE A 42 -3.02 6.94 -3.72
N ASP A 43 -2.43 6.07 -4.54
CA ASP A 43 -0.98 5.82 -4.56
C ASP A 43 -0.18 7.12 -4.79
N GLN A 44 -0.58 7.94 -5.76
CA GLN A 44 0.08 9.23 -6.03
C GLN A 44 -0.08 10.23 -4.89
N LEU A 45 -1.24 10.28 -4.24
CA LEU A 45 -1.46 11.09 -3.04
C LEU A 45 -0.55 10.66 -1.89
N LEU A 46 -0.43 9.35 -1.64
CA LEU A 46 0.47 8.84 -0.60
C LEU A 46 1.93 9.15 -0.91
N ARG A 47 2.36 9.03 -2.16
CA ARG A 47 3.71 9.40 -2.59
C ARG A 47 4.01 10.89 -2.41
N PHE A 48 3.02 11.74 -2.68
CA PHE A 48 3.10 13.17 -2.39
C PHE A 48 3.24 13.44 -0.89
N MET A 49 2.54 12.67 -0.05
CA MET A 49 2.72 12.66 1.40
C MET A 49 4.02 11.94 1.86
N GLY A 50 4.97 11.69 0.97
CA GLY A 50 6.28 11.12 1.32
C GLY A 50 6.33 9.60 1.50
N PHE A 51 5.20 8.88 1.38
CA PHE A 51 5.22 7.42 1.40
C PHE A 51 5.92 6.85 0.17
N ARG A 52 6.54 5.68 0.34
CA ARG A 52 7.23 5.00 -0.75
C ARG A 52 6.54 3.68 -1.09
N PRO A 53 6.67 3.20 -2.34
CA PRO A 53 6.03 1.95 -2.75
C PRO A 53 6.47 0.79 -1.87
N GLU A 54 5.51 0.03 -1.34
CA GLU A 54 5.77 -1.03 -0.38
C GLU A 54 6.71 -2.12 -0.95
N HIS A 55 6.60 -2.44 -2.25
CA HIS A 55 7.47 -3.41 -2.92
C HIS A 55 8.93 -2.96 -3.06
N LEU A 56 9.25 -1.70 -2.75
CA LEU A 56 10.62 -1.16 -2.72
C LEU A 56 11.20 -1.10 -1.30
N ARG A 57 10.48 -1.59 -0.29
CA ARG A 57 10.99 -1.62 1.08
C ARG A 57 12.26 -2.47 1.17
N PRO A 58 13.19 -2.12 2.08
CA PRO A 58 14.41 -2.91 2.28
C PRO A 58 14.14 -4.35 2.74
N ASP A 59 13.04 -4.61 3.45
CA ASP A 59 12.59 -5.93 3.88
C ASP A 59 11.66 -6.64 2.87
N ALA A 60 11.27 -5.98 1.78
CA ALA A 60 10.39 -6.57 0.76
C ALA A 60 10.94 -7.89 0.16
N PRO A 61 12.26 -8.07 -0.10
CA PRO A 61 12.80 -9.32 -0.63
C PRO A 61 12.54 -10.54 0.25
N SER A 62 12.27 -10.34 1.55
CA SER A 62 11.86 -11.44 2.43
C SER A 62 10.45 -11.93 2.10
N TYR A 63 9.56 -11.11 1.56
CA TYR A 63 8.14 -11.44 1.37
C TYR A 63 7.73 -11.60 -0.09
N ILE A 64 8.43 -10.91 -1.00
CA ILE A 64 8.22 -10.97 -2.45
C ILE A 64 9.54 -11.23 -3.17
N GLN A 65 9.49 -12.06 -4.20
CA GLN A 65 10.62 -12.35 -5.08
C GLN A 65 10.28 -11.93 -6.50
N ALA A 66 11.20 -11.25 -7.18
CA ALA A 66 11.01 -10.87 -8.56
C ALA A 66 11.00 -12.10 -9.47
N THR A 67 10.05 -12.17 -10.40
CA THR A 67 9.95 -13.23 -11.43
C THR A 67 10.76 -12.88 -12.67
N ARG A 68 11.26 -11.64 -12.75
CA ARG A 68 12.11 -11.11 -13.82
C ARG A 68 13.11 -10.14 -13.22
N GLU A 69 14.27 -9.98 -13.85
CA GLU A 69 15.28 -9.02 -13.41
C GLU A 69 14.69 -7.60 -13.31
N PRO A 70 14.79 -6.94 -12.14
CA PRO A 70 14.30 -5.57 -11.98
C PRO A 70 15.14 -4.63 -12.86
N SER A 71 14.46 -3.81 -13.66
CA SER A 71 15.13 -2.98 -14.67
C SER A 71 15.93 -1.80 -14.08
N VAL A 72 15.66 -1.41 -12.83
CA VAL A 72 16.40 -0.38 -12.07
C VAL A 72 16.22 -0.66 -10.57
N SER A 73 17.32 -0.69 -9.80
CA SER A 73 17.25 -0.68 -8.34
C SER A 73 17.19 0.77 -7.87
N MET A 74 15.99 1.24 -7.53
CA MET A 74 15.83 2.46 -6.73
C MET A 74 15.57 2.03 -5.29
N ALA A 75 16.42 2.48 -4.37
CA ALA A 75 16.21 2.32 -2.93
C ALA A 75 15.76 3.68 -2.35
N PRO A 76 14.46 4.00 -2.38
CA PRO A 76 14.00 5.26 -1.82
C PRO A 76 14.15 5.28 -0.30
N SER A 77 14.28 6.48 0.28
CA SER A 77 14.22 6.66 1.73
C SER A 77 12.78 6.54 2.22
N PHE A 78 12.56 5.70 3.24
CA PHE A 78 11.28 5.42 3.87
C PHE A 78 11.17 6.16 5.20
N PHE A 79 9.94 6.46 5.62
CA PHE A 79 9.67 6.81 7.01
C PHE A 79 9.88 5.59 7.92
N ASP A 80 10.47 5.80 9.09
CA ASP A 80 10.59 4.76 10.13
C ASP A 80 9.21 4.19 10.49
N THR A 81 8.19 5.05 10.50
CA THR A 81 6.80 4.66 10.75
C THR A 81 6.21 3.77 9.66
N GLN A 82 6.73 3.79 8.44
CA GLN A 82 6.33 2.85 7.39
C GLN A 82 6.99 1.49 7.61
N LEU A 83 8.26 1.48 8.02
CA LEU A 83 9.06 0.26 8.22
C LEU A 83 8.76 -0.47 9.54
N GLN A 84 8.31 0.24 10.58
CA GLN A 84 7.97 -0.36 11.88
C GLN A 84 6.77 -1.30 11.82
N TRP A 85 5.94 -1.21 10.77
CA TRP A 85 4.76 -2.03 10.54
C TRP A 85 5.05 -3.11 9.50
N PRO A 86 4.36 -4.26 9.60
CA PRO A 86 4.62 -5.41 8.74
C PRO A 86 4.49 -5.06 7.26
N PHE A 87 5.24 -5.80 6.44
CA PHE A 87 5.11 -5.76 4.99
C PHE A 87 3.68 -6.13 4.56
N ASP A 88 3.12 -5.34 3.67
CA ASP A 88 1.77 -5.55 3.14
C ASP A 88 1.78 -5.76 1.62
N PRO A 89 1.72 -7.02 1.13
CA PRO A 89 1.67 -7.29 -0.31
C PRO A 89 0.41 -6.73 -0.97
N GLU A 90 -0.64 -6.43 -0.19
CA GLU A 90 -1.91 -5.90 -0.69
C GLU A 90 -1.92 -4.37 -0.74
N SER A 91 -0.89 -3.67 -0.25
CA SER A 91 -0.86 -2.21 -0.12
C SER A 91 -1.29 -1.52 -1.42
N VAL A 92 -2.03 -0.41 -1.29
CA VAL A 92 -2.38 0.46 -2.42
C VAL A 92 -1.13 1.02 -3.14
N THR A 93 0.00 1.09 -2.44
CA THR A 93 1.27 1.57 -2.98
C THR A 93 2.02 0.52 -3.80
N ILE A 94 1.52 -0.72 -3.86
CA ILE A 94 1.99 -1.76 -4.78
C ILE A 94 1.14 -1.68 -6.06
N PRO A 95 1.78 -1.49 -7.23
CA PRO A 95 1.10 -1.46 -8.53
C PRO A 95 0.19 -2.67 -8.74
N ALA A 96 -0.97 -2.45 -9.36
CA ALA A 96 -1.92 -3.52 -9.66
C ALA A 96 -1.29 -4.66 -10.49
N GLU A 97 -0.34 -4.31 -11.36
CA GLU A 97 0.38 -5.20 -12.25
C GLU A 97 1.57 -5.91 -11.57
N ALA A 98 1.92 -5.55 -10.34
CA ALA A 98 3.06 -6.13 -9.61
C ALA A 98 2.95 -7.64 -9.40
N ARG A 99 1.74 -8.20 -9.38
CA ARG A 99 1.50 -9.65 -9.39
C ARG A 99 2.07 -10.38 -10.61
N ASN A 100 2.40 -9.65 -11.68
CA ASN A 100 3.04 -10.19 -12.88
C ASN A 100 4.58 -10.10 -12.82
N TRP A 101 5.12 -9.37 -11.84
CA TRP A 101 6.54 -9.12 -11.66
C TRP A 101 7.11 -9.79 -10.42
N TYR A 102 6.24 -10.15 -9.48
CA TYR A 102 6.61 -10.72 -8.20
C TYR A 102 5.78 -11.96 -7.88
N GLN A 103 6.39 -12.86 -7.12
CA GLN A 103 5.74 -13.97 -6.44
C GLN A 103 5.96 -13.82 -4.94
N LEU A 104 5.00 -14.26 -4.13
CA LEU A 104 5.17 -14.34 -2.68
C LEU A 104 6.20 -15.42 -2.33
N THR A 105 6.97 -15.16 -1.28
CA THR A 105 7.91 -16.14 -0.70
C THR A 105 7.22 -17.00 0.37
N GLN A 106 7.97 -17.97 0.90
CA GLN A 106 7.55 -18.75 2.07
C GLN A 106 7.30 -17.93 3.35
N TYR A 107 7.68 -16.65 3.40
CA TYR A 107 7.43 -15.78 4.55
C TYR A 107 6.09 -15.03 4.47
N CYS A 108 5.30 -15.26 3.42
CA CYS A 108 3.99 -14.66 3.22
C CYS A 108 2.89 -15.69 2.95
N LEU A 109 2.79 -16.70 3.81
CA LEU A 109 1.91 -17.87 3.63
C LEU A 109 0.41 -17.57 3.71
N ALA A 110 0.02 -16.49 4.40
CA ALA A 110 -1.38 -16.13 4.56
C ALA A 110 -1.98 -15.40 3.34
N ARG A 111 -1.23 -15.27 2.24
CA ARG A 111 -1.63 -14.63 0.99
C ARG A 111 -1.20 -15.48 -0.21
N ASN A 112 -1.74 -15.13 -1.38
CA ASN A 112 -1.36 -15.72 -2.66
C ASN A 112 -0.91 -14.63 -3.66
N ASN A 113 -0.29 -15.04 -4.76
CA ASN A 113 0.23 -14.11 -5.77
C ASN A 113 -0.84 -13.15 -6.34
N ALA A 114 -2.12 -13.56 -6.37
CA ALA A 114 -3.22 -12.71 -6.84
C ALA A 114 -3.58 -11.60 -5.85
N ASP A 115 -3.05 -11.62 -4.63
CA ASP A 115 -3.25 -10.59 -3.60
C ASP A 115 -2.23 -9.44 -3.74
N ILE A 116 -1.10 -9.66 -4.42
CA ILE A 116 -0.07 -8.63 -4.63
C ILE A 116 -0.71 -7.42 -5.34
N GLY A 117 -0.67 -6.22 -4.75
CA GLY A 117 -1.28 -4.99 -5.28
C GLY A 117 -2.81 -4.95 -5.24
N ALA A 118 -3.46 -5.73 -4.37
CA ALA A 118 -4.92 -5.79 -4.28
C ALA A 118 -5.57 -4.46 -3.88
N GLY A 119 -4.95 -3.69 -2.99
CA GLY A 119 -5.41 -2.37 -2.56
C GLY A 119 -5.49 -1.39 -3.72
N GLN A 120 -4.50 -1.41 -4.62
CA GLN A 120 -4.53 -0.58 -5.82
C GLN A 120 -5.63 -1.03 -6.78
N ARG A 121 -5.85 -2.34 -6.94
CA ARG A 121 -6.93 -2.86 -7.76
C ARG A 121 -8.33 -2.53 -7.22
N ALA A 122 -8.50 -2.58 -5.90
CA ALA A 122 -9.74 -2.24 -5.22
C ALA A 122 -9.95 -0.72 -5.10
N GLY A 123 -8.88 0.07 -5.23
CA GLY A 123 -8.88 1.50 -4.97
C GLY A 123 -9.15 1.82 -3.51
N LEU A 124 -8.62 1.02 -2.59
CA LEU A 124 -8.85 1.17 -1.16
C LEU A 124 -7.52 1.13 -0.42
N LEU A 125 -7.43 1.90 0.67
CA LEU A 125 -6.40 1.71 1.67
C LEU A 125 -6.61 0.35 2.33
N THR A 126 -5.55 -0.44 2.44
CA THR A 126 -5.58 -1.60 3.32
C THR A 126 -5.61 -1.13 4.78
N ARG A 127 -5.89 -2.06 5.71
CA ARG A 127 -5.72 -1.79 7.14
C ARG A 127 -4.31 -1.27 7.45
N TRP A 128 -3.30 -1.84 6.81
CA TRP A 128 -1.90 -1.49 7.09
C TRP A 128 -1.47 -0.19 6.43
N ASP A 129 -2.01 0.15 5.26
CA ASP A 129 -1.85 1.49 4.69
C ASP A 129 -2.38 2.55 5.68
N ALA A 130 -3.60 2.36 6.20
CA ALA A 130 -4.20 3.27 7.16
C ALA A 130 -3.42 3.36 8.48
N ILE A 131 -2.92 2.24 9.01
CA ILE A 131 -2.08 2.21 10.22
C ILE A 131 -0.79 2.99 10.00
N LYS A 132 -0.10 2.80 8.87
CA LYS A 132 1.16 3.50 8.58
C LYS A 132 0.92 5.00 8.41
N ILE A 133 -0.11 5.41 7.67
CA ILE A 133 -0.51 6.82 7.51
C ILE A 133 -0.80 7.46 8.87
N ASN A 134 -1.64 6.83 9.69
CA ASN A 134 -1.97 7.33 11.02
C ASN A 134 -0.74 7.36 11.92
N SER A 135 0.17 6.38 11.84
CA SER A 135 1.40 6.40 12.64
C SER A 135 2.30 7.59 12.30
N THR A 136 2.33 8.01 11.03
CA THR A 136 3.13 9.16 10.59
C THR A 136 2.47 10.48 10.99
N TYR A 137 1.16 10.63 10.79
CA TYR A 137 0.49 11.94 10.86
C TYR A 137 -0.47 12.11 12.04
N CYS A 138 -1.02 11.03 12.57
CA CYS A 138 -2.04 11.02 13.61
C CYS A 138 -1.79 9.88 14.63
N PRO A 139 -0.62 9.81 15.29
CA PRO A 139 -0.19 8.61 16.03
C PRO A 139 -1.17 8.22 17.15
N SER A 140 -1.85 9.19 17.76
CA SER A 140 -2.90 8.96 18.77
C SER A 140 -4.11 8.16 18.27
N ARG A 141 -4.29 8.04 16.95
CA ARG A 141 -5.37 7.25 16.33
C ARG A 141 -5.01 5.78 16.10
N VAL A 142 -3.76 5.40 16.34
CA VAL A 142 -3.33 4.00 16.21
C VAL A 142 -3.61 3.28 17.52
N VAL A 143 -4.79 2.67 17.58
CA VAL A 143 -5.25 1.88 18.74
C VAL A 143 -5.32 0.40 18.31
N GLU A 144 -4.92 -0.52 19.20
CA GLU A 144 -5.05 -1.97 18.99
C GLU A 144 -4.37 -2.53 17.71
N ALA A 145 -3.24 -1.96 17.31
CA ALA A 145 -2.41 -2.49 16.22
C ALA A 145 -1.21 -3.27 16.78
N ASP A 146 -1.10 -4.56 16.43
CA ASP A 146 0.05 -5.40 16.80
C ASP A 146 0.87 -5.75 15.55
N ARG A 147 2.15 -5.37 15.58
CA ARG A 147 3.13 -5.54 14.49
C ARG A 147 3.34 -7.00 14.10
N ARG A 148 3.08 -7.93 15.01
CA ARG A 148 3.24 -9.38 14.79
C ARG A 148 2.15 -9.97 13.90
N TYR A 149 1.03 -9.28 13.71
CA TYR A 149 -0.17 -9.80 13.05
C TYR A 149 -0.39 -9.21 11.64
N GLY A 150 0.67 -9.15 10.84
CA GLY A 150 0.63 -8.63 9.46
C GLY A 150 -0.11 -9.52 8.45
N PRO A 151 -0.35 -9.02 7.22
CA PRO A 151 -1.08 -9.74 6.17
C PRO A 151 -0.44 -11.07 5.79
N CYS A 152 0.89 -11.13 5.86
CA CYS A 152 1.66 -12.32 5.51
C CYS A 152 1.53 -13.47 6.52
N VAL A 153 1.07 -13.18 7.75
CA VAL A 153 0.95 -14.18 8.84
C VAL A 153 -0.51 -14.45 9.20
N VAL A 154 -1.41 -13.47 9.07
CA VAL A 154 -2.81 -13.60 9.46
C VAL A 154 -3.69 -13.91 8.24
N PRO A 155 -4.29 -15.12 8.16
CA PRO A 155 -5.22 -15.47 7.09
C PRO A 155 -6.45 -14.56 7.09
N ARG A 156 -7.03 -14.32 5.91
CA ARG A 156 -8.33 -13.65 5.84
C ARG A 156 -9.39 -14.59 6.42
N LEU A 157 -10.25 -14.06 7.29
CA LEU A 157 -11.49 -14.72 7.64
C LEU A 157 -12.36 -14.81 6.40
N HIS A 158 -12.75 -16.02 5.99
CA HIS A 158 -13.74 -16.19 4.95
C HIS A 158 -15.08 -15.64 5.45
N SER A 159 -15.97 -15.26 4.53
CA SER A 159 -17.29 -14.72 4.87
C SER A 159 -18.10 -15.68 5.75
N THR A 160 -17.85 -16.99 5.61
CA THR A 160 -18.42 -18.07 6.43
C THR A 160 -17.93 -18.02 7.89
N ASP A 161 -16.68 -17.65 8.13
CA ASP A 161 -16.07 -17.64 9.48
C ASP A 161 -16.53 -16.45 10.33
N ARG A 162 -17.05 -15.39 9.67
CA ARG A 162 -17.61 -14.23 10.38
C ARG A 162 -18.95 -14.54 11.05
N VAL A 163 -19.73 -15.47 10.51
CA VAL A 163 -21.02 -15.87 11.09
C VAL A 163 -20.79 -16.58 12.42
N ASP A 164 -19.86 -17.54 12.47
CA ASP A 164 -19.54 -18.31 13.68
C ASP A 164 -18.98 -17.45 14.83
N ASN A 165 -18.15 -16.44 14.51
CA ASN A 165 -17.60 -15.54 15.53
C ASN A 165 -18.62 -14.51 16.04
N SER A 166 -19.66 -14.22 15.27
CA SER A 166 -20.76 -13.35 15.71
C SER A 166 -21.66 -14.09 16.70
N VAL A 167 -21.97 -15.36 16.44
CA VAL A 167 -22.79 -16.20 17.33
C VAL A 167 -22.12 -16.47 18.67
N LYS A 168 -20.78 -16.62 18.69
CA LYS A 168 -20.01 -16.83 19.92
C LYS A 168 -19.90 -15.58 20.81
N LYS A 169 -20.06 -14.37 20.26
CA LYS A 169 -20.00 -13.13 21.05
C LYS A 169 -21.32 -12.73 21.70
N THR A 170 -22.44 -13.36 21.32
CA THR A 170 -23.79 -13.03 21.86
C THR A 170 -24.22 -13.96 23.01
N LYS A 171 -23.36 -14.89 23.43
CA LYS A 171 -23.58 -15.70 24.64
C LYS A 171 -22.74 -15.16 25.80
N ILE A 172 -23.21 -14.08 26.42
CA ILE A 172 -22.95 -13.73 27.83
C ILE A 172 -24.27 -13.25 28.41
#